data_AF-A0A854WXF9-F1
#
_entry.id   AF-A0A854WXF9-F1
#
_cell.length_a   1.000
_cell.length_b   1.000
_cell.length_c   1.000
_cell.angle_alpha   90.00
_cell.angle_beta   90.00
_cell.angle_gamma   90.00
#
_symmetry.space_group_name_H-M   'P 1'
#
loop_
_entity.id
_entity.type
_entity.pdbx_description
1 polymer ?
#
loop_
_entity_poly.entity_id
_entity_poly.type
_entity_poly.pdbx_seq_one_letter_code
_entity_poly.pdbx_strand_id
1 'polypeptide(L)'
;MSIAGFENKTNFTTMLNEHISASGPVKSIQQLFGREKELSLIEEALYANGRHVFIYGDRGVGKSSLAAAAAAQYQSPDNSPIQIGCGPDTKFYETIENLVDRVMKSLSGKYDHVISQSVNIKIYSINWKSTAKKVEIPKVDSMYSAVNATEEIAKYHSENPVVIIDEFDQIDSELERKLFATFLKDLGDRGVNVKFIFTGVSTSLEKLLGSHESSFRQLHTIGLERLGWSAREDLVRDDDVAFSLSVA
;
A
#
# COMPACT_ATOMS: atom_id res chain seq x y z
N MET A 1 13.22 6.23 38.30
CA MET A 1 11.94 5.52 38.44
C MET A 1 11.92 4.41 37.42
N SER A 2 11.95 3.16 37.88
CA SER A 2 11.76 1.98 37.03
C SER A 2 10.26 1.76 36.85
N ILE A 3 9.82 1.56 35.61
CA ILE A 3 8.46 1.16 35.30
C ILE A 3 8.27 -0.27 35.82
N ALA A 4 7.21 -0.52 36.60
CA ALA A 4 6.94 -1.85 37.14
C ALA A 4 6.75 -2.86 36.00
N GLY A 5 7.43 -4.01 36.07
CA GLY A 5 7.36 -5.07 35.06
C GLY A 5 8.48 -5.10 34.02
N PHE A 6 9.37 -4.08 33.97
CA PHE A 6 10.48 -4.04 33.00
C PHE A 6 11.85 -3.98 33.67
N GLU A 7 12.60 -5.08 33.59
CA GLU A 7 13.90 -5.24 34.28
C GLU A 7 15.07 -4.51 33.59
N ASN A 8 14.96 -4.21 32.29
CA ASN A 8 16.01 -3.52 31.55
C ASN A 8 15.45 -2.60 30.45
N LYS A 9 16.22 -1.58 30.07
CA LYS A 9 15.86 -0.62 29.02
C LYS A 9 15.55 -1.34 27.70
N THR A 10 16.31 -2.39 27.37
CA THR A 10 16.16 -3.12 26.11
C THR A 10 14.82 -3.82 26.00
N ASN A 11 14.34 -4.54 27.03
CA ASN A 11 13.04 -5.21 27.00
C ASN A 11 11.89 -4.21 26.90
N PHE A 12 11.98 -3.09 27.63
CA PHE A 12 11.00 -2.02 27.50
C PHE A 12 10.99 -1.44 26.08
N THR A 13 12.17 -1.18 25.49
CA THR A 13 12.25 -0.60 24.14
C THR A 13 11.77 -1.59 23.08
N THR A 14 12.01 -2.89 23.24
CA THR A 14 11.50 -3.94 22.35
C THR A 14 9.98 -4.02 22.41
N MET A 15 9.39 -4.11 23.61
CA MET A 15 7.93 -4.17 23.78
C MET A 15 7.24 -2.88 23.34
N LEU A 16 7.85 -1.72 23.63
CA LEU A 16 7.37 -0.41 23.18
C LEU A 16 7.32 -0.34 21.65
N ASN A 17 8.35 -0.83 20.96
CA ASN A 17 8.35 -0.87 19.48
C ASN A 17 7.36 -1.89 18.89
N GLU A 18 6.96 -2.91 19.65
CA GLU A 18 5.92 -3.87 19.23
C GLU A 18 4.52 -3.26 19.28
N HIS A 19 4.24 -2.41 20.28
CA HIS A 19 2.89 -1.85 20.52
C HIS A 19 2.74 -0.42 19.99
N ILE A 20 3.81 0.38 20.04
CA ILE A 20 3.86 1.79 19.61
C ILE A 20 4.91 1.94 18.50
N SER A 21 4.46 1.80 17.25
CA SER A 21 5.28 2.15 16.08
C SER A 21 5.21 3.66 15.85
N ALA A 22 6.17 4.42 16.40
CA ALA A 22 6.25 5.87 16.16
C ALA A 22 6.76 6.22 14.74
N SER A 23 7.38 5.28 14.03
CA SER A 23 8.17 5.58 12.83
C SER A 23 8.36 4.44 11.81
N GLY A 24 7.74 3.27 12.01
CA GLY A 24 7.76 2.15 11.06
C GLY A 24 6.39 1.87 10.41
N PRO A 25 6.34 1.21 9.23
CA PRO A 25 5.08 0.76 8.64
C PRO A 25 4.33 -0.15 9.63
N VAL A 26 3.06 0.14 9.86
CA VAL A 26 2.21 -0.54 10.85
C VAL A 26 2.13 -2.04 10.56
N LYS A 27 2.57 -2.86 11.52
CA LYS A 27 2.67 -4.32 11.39
C LYS A 27 1.41 -5.07 11.80
N SER A 28 0.44 -4.40 12.45
CA SER A 28 -0.81 -5.04 12.85
C SER A 28 -2.00 -4.07 12.76
N ILE A 29 -3.14 -4.61 12.31
CA ILE A 29 -4.46 -3.96 12.28
C ILE A 29 -4.86 -3.39 13.66
N GLN A 30 -4.24 -3.87 14.73
CA GLN A 30 -4.46 -3.47 16.13
C GLN A 30 -4.04 -2.02 16.45
N GLN A 31 -3.33 -1.31 15.57
CA GLN A 31 -2.94 0.10 15.78
C GLN A 31 -3.94 1.13 15.20
N LEU A 32 -5.14 0.70 14.78
CA LEU A 32 -6.16 1.55 14.15
C LEU A 32 -7.27 2.02 15.11
N PHE A 33 -6.92 2.42 16.33
CA PHE A 33 -7.89 2.95 17.29
C PHE A 33 -8.73 4.09 16.70
N GLY A 34 -10.05 3.90 16.69
CA GLY A 34 -11.01 4.93 16.27
C GLY A 34 -11.12 5.14 14.76
N ARG A 35 -10.63 4.20 13.94
CA ARG A 35 -10.69 4.23 12.46
C ARG A 35 -11.51 3.11 11.84
N GLU A 36 -12.33 2.43 12.65
CA GLU A 36 -13.12 1.27 12.25
C GLU A 36 -14.15 1.65 11.19
N LYS A 37 -14.74 2.85 11.29
CA LYS A 37 -15.70 3.37 10.32
C LYS A 37 -15.04 3.63 8.97
N GLU A 38 -13.91 4.31 8.96
CA GLU A 38 -13.16 4.60 7.74
C GLU A 38 -12.68 3.31 7.07
N LEU A 39 -12.22 2.33 7.86
CA LEU A 39 -11.80 1.03 7.36
C LEU A 39 -12.95 0.26 6.70
N SER A 40 -14.13 0.24 7.33
CA SER A 40 -15.35 -0.37 6.76
C SER A 40 -15.75 0.29 5.43
N LEU A 41 -15.69 1.63 5.35
CA LEU A 41 -16.01 2.35 4.11
C LEU A 41 -15.00 2.07 2.99
N ILE A 42 -13.71 1.95 3.33
CA ILE A 42 -12.68 1.56 2.38
C ILE A 42 -12.96 0.15 1.86
N GLU A 43 -13.25 -0.80 2.75
CA GLU A 43 -13.57 -2.18 2.39
C GLU A 43 -14.77 -2.25 1.43
N GLU A 44 -15.90 -1.60 1.78
CA GLU A 44 -17.08 -1.51 0.92
C GLU A 44 -16.76 -0.93 -0.46
N ALA A 45 -15.91 0.11 -0.50
CA ALA A 45 -15.48 0.72 -1.75
C ALA A 45 -14.60 -0.20 -2.60
N LEU A 46 -13.74 -1.01 -1.97
CA LEU A 46 -12.88 -1.97 -2.69
C LEU A 46 -13.71 -3.10 -3.31
N TYR A 47 -14.75 -3.60 -2.64
CA TYR A 47 -15.66 -4.61 -3.20
C TYR A 47 -16.52 -4.10 -4.36
N ALA A 48 -16.73 -2.79 -4.48
CA ALA A 48 -17.47 -2.22 -5.60
C ALA A 48 -16.66 -2.29 -6.92
N ASN A 49 -17.28 -2.79 -7.99
CA ASN A 49 -16.63 -2.92 -9.31
C ASN A 49 -16.15 -1.57 -9.86
N GLY A 50 -14.91 -1.55 -10.38
CA GLY A 50 -14.31 -0.36 -10.98
C GLY A 50 -14.04 0.81 -10.02
N ARG A 51 -14.21 0.61 -8.69
CA ARG A 51 -13.85 1.60 -7.68
C ARG A 51 -12.44 1.39 -7.13
N HIS A 52 -11.78 2.51 -6.90
CA HIS A 52 -10.51 2.72 -6.24
C HIS A 52 -10.72 3.66 -5.05
N VAL A 53 -9.72 3.80 -4.19
CA VAL A 53 -9.82 4.58 -2.95
C VAL A 53 -8.75 5.66 -2.92
N PHE A 54 -9.10 6.85 -2.44
CA PHE A 54 -8.15 7.91 -2.11
C PHE A 54 -8.33 8.34 -0.67
N ILE A 55 -7.29 8.18 0.13
CA ILE A 55 -7.23 8.59 1.53
C ILE A 55 -6.49 9.92 1.61
N TYR A 56 -7.18 10.97 2.03
CA TYR A 56 -6.59 12.31 2.10
C TYR A 56 -6.65 12.88 3.51
N GLY A 57 -5.70 13.76 3.85
CA GLY A 57 -5.64 14.42 5.14
C GLY A 57 -4.27 15.00 5.46
N ASP A 58 -4.15 15.63 6.61
CA ASP A 58 -2.91 16.23 7.10
C ASP A 58 -1.76 15.21 7.19
N ARG A 59 -0.52 15.70 7.17
CA ARG A 59 0.66 14.86 7.44
C ARG A 59 0.59 14.29 8.87
N GLY A 60 0.95 13.01 9.03
CA GLY A 60 0.98 12.34 10.34
C GLY A 60 -0.37 11.88 10.90
N VAL A 61 -1.47 11.93 10.14
CA VAL A 61 -2.80 11.46 10.61
C VAL A 61 -3.05 9.95 10.48
N GLY A 62 -2.07 9.20 9.97
CA GLY A 62 -2.17 7.74 9.81
C GLY A 62 -2.70 7.25 8.46
N LYS A 63 -2.60 8.05 7.38
CA LYS A 63 -3.08 7.67 6.03
C LYS A 63 -2.47 6.36 5.52
N SER A 64 -1.14 6.28 5.53
CA SER A 64 -0.39 5.10 5.06
C SER A 64 -0.70 3.86 5.90
N SER A 65 -0.87 4.04 7.21
CA SER A 65 -1.28 2.99 8.14
C SER A 65 -2.68 2.45 7.82
N LEU A 66 -3.65 3.35 7.59
CA LEU A 66 -5.01 2.96 7.21
C LEU A 66 -5.04 2.26 5.85
N ALA A 67 -4.30 2.77 4.87
CA ALA A 67 -4.17 2.14 3.55
C ALA A 67 -3.59 0.72 3.67
N ALA A 68 -2.53 0.54 4.45
CA ALA A 68 -1.88 -0.76 4.65
C ALA A 68 -2.83 -1.76 5.32
N ALA A 69 -3.55 -1.33 6.36
CA ALA A 69 -4.50 -2.18 7.05
C ALA A 69 -5.70 -2.57 6.16
N ALA A 70 -6.27 -1.61 5.41
CA ALA A 70 -7.35 -1.89 4.47
C ALA A 70 -6.92 -2.86 3.38
N ALA A 71 -5.72 -2.68 2.83
CA ALA A 71 -5.18 -3.60 1.84
C ALA A 71 -4.92 -4.99 2.43
N ALA A 72 -4.44 -5.08 3.67
CA ALA A 72 -4.23 -6.35 4.36
C ALA A 72 -5.54 -7.11 4.67
N GLN A 73 -6.65 -6.39 4.90
CA GLN A 73 -7.97 -7.00 5.11
C GLN A 73 -8.62 -7.47 3.80
N TYR A 74 -8.52 -6.67 2.75
CA TYR A 74 -9.16 -6.97 1.46
C TYR A 74 -8.37 -7.99 0.63
N GLN A 75 -7.04 -7.93 0.67
CA GLN A 75 -6.21 -8.79 -0.16
C GLN A 75 -6.20 -10.23 0.37
N SER A 76 -6.26 -11.20 -0.53
CA SER A 76 -6.12 -12.62 -0.20
C SER A 76 -4.82 -12.88 0.59
N PRO A 77 -4.84 -13.74 1.63
CA PRO A 77 -3.69 -14.02 2.50
C PRO A 77 -2.45 -14.54 1.78
N ASP A 78 -2.62 -14.99 0.53
CA ASP A 78 -1.57 -15.61 -0.27
C ASP A 78 -0.41 -14.65 -0.55
N ASN A 79 -0.61 -13.33 -0.54
CA ASN A 79 0.44 -12.34 -0.76
C ASN A 79 0.28 -11.11 0.14
N SER A 80 1.38 -10.40 0.37
CA SER A 80 1.36 -9.10 1.05
C SER A 80 0.92 -7.98 0.10
N PRO A 81 0.26 -6.91 0.61
CA PRO A 81 -0.05 -5.73 -0.18
C PRO A 81 1.19 -5.10 -0.82
N ILE A 82 1.03 -4.58 -2.05
CA ILE A 82 2.11 -3.88 -2.73
C ILE A 82 2.00 -2.39 -2.42
N GLN A 83 3.02 -1.82 -1.81
CA GLN A 83 3.08 -0.38 -1.51
C GLN A 83 4.24 0.28 -2.25
N ILE A 84 3.94 1.35 -2.98
CA ILE A 84 4.90 2.19 -3.70
C ILE A 84 4.76 3.61 -3.17
N GLY A 85 5.86 4.18 -2.67
CA GLY A 85 5.91 5.59 -2.27
C GLY A 85 6.24 6.49 -3.46
N CYS A 86 5.62 7.66 -3.50
CA CYS A 86 5.90 8.70 -4.48
C CYS A 86 6.89 9.75 -3.96
N GLY A 87 7.53 10.44 -4.89
CA GLY A 87 8.47 11.53 -4.67
C GLY A 87 8.39 12.59 -5.79
N PRO A 88 9.15 13.69 -5.67
CA PRO A 88 9.12 14.83 -6.61
C PRO A 88 9.30 14.45 -8.09
N ASP A 89 10.17 13.47 -8.35
CA ASP A 89 10.59 12.99 -9.66
C ASP A 89 9.85 11.72 -10.12
N THR A 90 8.83 11.29 -9.38
CA THR A 90 8.06 10.08 -9.72
C THR A 90 7.40 10.20 -11.09
N LYS A 91 7.67 9.21 -11.95
CA LYS A 91 7.03 9.07 -13.26
C LYS A 91 6.05 7.91 -13.27
N PHE A 92 4.91 8.13 -13.91
CA PHE A 92 3.81 7.17 -14.00
C PHE A 92 4.25 5.85 -14.63
N TYR A 93 4.84 5.88 -15.84
CA TYR A 93 5.18 4.65 -16.56
C TYR A 93 6.24 3.83 -15.82
N GLU A 94 7.26 4.48 -15.27
CA GLU A 94 8.28 3.83 -14.43
C GLU A 94 7.66 3.23 -13.15
N THR A 95 6.66 3.90 -12.57
CA THR A 95 5.93 3.38 -11.39
C THR A 95 5.19 2.09 -11.70
N ILE A 96 4.47 2.02 -12.84
CA ILE A 96 3.76 0.81 -13.25
C ILE A 96 4.74 -0.30 -13.65
N GLU A 97 5.85 0.02 -14.31
CA GLU A 97 6.90 -0.95 -14.62
C GLU A 97 7.50 -1.56 -13.33
N ASN A 98 7.84 -0.72 -12.36
CA ASN A 98 8.34 -1.15 -11.04
C ASN A 98 7.32 -2.00 -10.28
N LEU A 99 6.03 -1.67 -10.40
CA LEU A 99 4.94 -2.44 -9.81
C LEU A 99 4.92 -3.87 -10.36
N VAL A 100 4.94 -4.00 -11.69
CA VAL A 100 4.92 -5.30 -12.38
C VAL A 100 6.18 -6.10 -12.04
N ASP A 101 7.36 -5.47 -12.10
CA ASP A 101 8.63 -6.10 -11.74
C ASP A 101 8.60 -6.66 -10.30
N ARG A 102 8.05 -5.91 -9.34
CA ARG A 102 7.91 -6.39 -7.95
C ARG A 102 7.00 -7.60 -7.82
N VAL A 103 5.89 -7.63 -8.56
CA VAL A 103 4.97 -8.78 -8.59
C VAL A 103 5.67 -10.00 -9.18
N MET A 104 6.33 -9.84 -10.32
CA MET A 104 7.01 -10.95 -11.01
C MET A 104 8.21 -11.50 -10.21
N LYS A 105 8.92 -10.64 -9.48
CA LYS A 105 9.99 -11.07 -8.55
C LYS A 105 9.43 -11.83 -7.35
N SER A 106 8.30 -11.40 -6.78
CA SER A 106 7.63 -12.10 -5.67
C SER A 106 7.22 -13.53 -6.06
N LEU A 107 6.74 -13.71 -7.29
CA LEU A 107 6.46 -15.03 -7.84
C LEU A 107 7.70 -15.91 -7.93
N SER A 108 8.80 -15.37 -8.44
CA SER A 108 10.05 -16.11 -8.61
C SER A 108 10.62 -16.55 -7.25
N GLY A 109 10.56 -15.68 -6.23
CA GLY A 109 10.99 -16.00 -4.87
C GLY A 109 10.12 -17.04 -4.15
N LYS A 110 8.85 -17.21 -4.53
CA LYS A 110 8.01 -18.32 -4.05
C LYS A 110 8.39 -19.68 -4.64
N TYR A 111 9.01 -19.71 -5.82
CA TYR A 111 9.55 -20.94 -6.41
C TYR A 111 10.96 -21.30 -5.88
N ASP A 112 11.66 -20.36 -5.25
CA ASP A 112 13.01 -20.58 -4.69
C ASP A 112 13.01 -21.38 -3.38
N HIS A 113 11.86 -21.66 -2.75
CA HIS A 113 11.81 -22.58 -1.59
C HIS A 113 11.99 -24.07 -1.96
N VAL A 114 12.17 -24.40 -3.25
CA VAL A 114 12.68 -25.72 -3.71
C VAL A 114 14.14 -25.63 -4.20
N ILE A 115 14.75 -24.45 -4.28
CA ILE A 115 16.17 -24.29 -4.63
C ILE A 115 16.86 -23.53 -3.52
N SER A 116 17.08 -24.25 -2.42
CA SER A 116 18.02 -23.87 -1.38
C SER A 116 19.40 -23.55 -1.98
N GLN A 117 20.07 -22.56 -1.38
CA GLN A 117 21.50 -22.27 -1.44
C GLN A 117 21.96 -21.29 -2.53
N SER A 118 22.30 -20.08 -2.06
CA SER A 118 23.34 -19.16 -2.59
C SER A 118 23.17 -18.74 -4.06
N VAL A 119 23.19 -17.45 -4.39
CA VAL A 119 24.45 -16.75 -4.69
C VAL A 119 24.09 -15.31 -5.06
N ASN A 120 24.88 -14.37 -4.55
CA ASN A 120 24.94 -12.99 -5.02
C ASN A 120 25.92 -12.94 -6.22
N ILE A 121 25.63 -12.07 -7.20
CA ILE A 121 26.52 -11.58 -8.29
C ILE A 121 26.30 -12.16 -9.71
N LYS A 122 26.09 -11.20 -10.63
CA LYS A 122 26.11 -11.27 -12.10
C LYS A 122 27.29 -12.10 -12.64
N ILE A 123 27.08 -13.02 -13.59
CA ILE A 123 28.01 -13.29 -14.72
C ILE A 123 27.36 -14.17 -15.81
N TYR A 124 27.42 -13.62 -17.02
CA TYR A 124 27.57 -14.17 -18.37
C TYR A 124 27.20 -15.64 -18.71
N SER A 125 26.25 -15.74 -19.64
CA SER A 125 26.06 -16.79 -20.65
C SER A 125 26.29 -18.23 -20.20
N ILE A 126 25.24 -18.90 -19.72
CA ILE A 126 25.18 -20.37 -19.74
C ILE A 126 23.77 -20.81 -20.19
N ASN A 127 23.75 -21.51 -21.33
CA ASN A 127 22.65 -22.36 -21.75
C ASN A 127 22.55 -23.52 -20.76
N TRP A 128 21.64 -23.43 -19.80
CA TRP A 128 21.20 -24.59 -19.04
C TRP A 128 19.73 -24.88 -19.35
N LYS A 129 19.51 -26.05 -19.96
CA LYS A 129 18.19 -26.61 -20.26
C LYS A 129 17.44 -26.91 -18.96
N SER A 130 16.84 -25.88 -18.40
CA SER A 130 15.77 -25.97 -17.41
C SER A 130 14.76 -24.90 -17.80
N THR A 131 13.50 -25.30 -17.87
CA THR A 131 12.35 -24.53 -18.35
C THR A 131 12.01 -23.38 -17.39
N ALA A 132 12.95 -22.48 -17.13
CA ALA A 132 12.67 -21.19 -16.52
C ALA A 132 11.98 -20.36 -17.61
N LYS A 133 10.65 -20.21 -17.51
CA LYS A 133 9.93 -19.18 -18.26
C LYS A 133 10.63 -17.86 -17.92
N LYS A 134 11.42 -17.33 -18.86
CA LYS A 134 11.85 -15.95 -18.82
C LYS A 134 10.57 -15.13 -18.85
N VAL A 135 10.18 -14.62 -17.69
CA VAL A 135 9.17 -13.58 -17.63
C VAL A 135 9.87 -12.34 -18.17
N GLU A 136 9.67 -12.05 -19.46
CA GLU A 136 9.99 -10.73 -19.99
C GLU A 136 9.00 -9.76 -19.38
N ILE A 137 9.52 -8.83 -18.55
CA ILE A 137 8.70 -7.77 -17.98
C ILE A 137 8.22 -6.91 -19.16
N PRO A 138 6.90 -6.74 -19.35
CA PRO A 138 6.40 -5.91 -20.43
C PRO A 138 6.89 -4.48 -20.21
N LYS A 139 7.56 -3.91 -21.22
CA LYS A 139 7.95 -2.50 -21.19
C LYS A 139 6.69 -1.65 -21.15
N VAL A 140 6.61 -0.75 -20.17
CA VAL A 140 5.49 0.16 -20.01
C VAL A 140 5.89 1.53 -20.57
N ASP A 141 5.37 1.86 -21.76
CA ASP A 141 5.71 3.08 -22.50
C ASP A 141 4.47 3.84 -23.03
N SER A 142 3.28 3.31 -22.77
CA SER A 142 2.00 3.89 -23.19
C SER A 142 0.91 3.56 -22.18
N MET A 143 -0.20 4.30 -22.22
CA MET A 143 -1.35 3.99 -21.36
C MET A 143 -1.89 2.57 -21.59
N TYR A 144 -1.94 2.15 -22.86
CA TYR A 144 -2.35 0.81 -23.24
C TYR A 144 -1.44 -0.28 -22.63
N SER A 145 -0.11 -0.11 -22.71
CA SER A 145 0.83 -1.06 -22.11
C SER A 145 0.78 -1.04 -20.58
N ALA A 146 0.56 0.11 -19.95
CA ALA A 146 0.37 0.22 -18.50
C ALA A 146 -0.86 -0.55 -18.00
N VAL A 147 -1.99 -0.40 -18.68
CA VAL A 147 -3.23 -1.10 -18.32
C VAL A 147 -3.10 -2.60 -18.55
N ASN A 148 -2.53 -3.02 -19.69
CA ASN A 148 -2.30 -4.44 -19.95
C ASN A 148 -1.36 -5.08 -18.92
N ALA A 149 -0.28 -4.39 -18.55
CA ALA A 149 0.63 -4.90 -17.54
C ALA A 149 -0.05 -5.02 -16.16
N THR A 150 -1.00 -4.12 -15.85
CA THR A 150 -1.80 -4.19 -14.63
C THR A 150 -2.81 -5.34 -14.67
N GLU A 151 -3.43 -5.63 -15.82
CA GLU A 151 -4.25 -6.85 -15.99
C GLU A 151 -3.45 -8.13 -15.79
N GLU A 152 -2.16 -8.15 -16.11
CA GLU A 152 -1.29 -9.29 -15.82
C GLU A 152 -1.06 -9.45 -14.31
N ILE A 153 -0.93 -8.37 -13.54
CA ILE A 153 -0.83 -8.43 -12.07
C ILE A 153 -2.01 -9.20 -11.48
N ALA A 154 -3.23 -8.96 -11.98
CA ALA A 154 -4.43 -9.67 -11.53
C ALA A 154 -4.37 -11.19 -11.74
N LYS A 155 -3.61 -11.66 -12.73
CA LYS A 155 -3.48 -13.09 -13.02
C LYS A 155 -2.47 -13.80 -12.12
N TYR A 156 -1.48 -13.05 -11.63
CA TYR A 156 -0.34 -13.66 -10.95
C TYR A 156 -0.23 -13.31 -9.47
N HIS A 157 -0.78 -12.18 -9.02
CA HIS A 157 -0.59 -11.74 -7.64
C HIS A 157 -1.57 -12.41 -6.67
N SER A 158 -2.87 -12.12 -6.76
CA SER A 158 -3.89 -12.66 -5.85
C SER A 158 -5.25 -12.61 -6.52
N GLU A 159 -6.25 -13.28 -5.94
CA GLU A 159 -7.64 -13.19 -6.44
C GLU A 159 -8.15 -11.73 -6.41
N ASN A 160 -7.75 -10.98 -5.38
CA ASN A 160 -8.10 -9.59 -5.16
C ASN A 160 -6.84 -8.74 -4.93
N PRO A 161 -6.07 -8.37 -5.97
CA PRO A 161 -4.86 -7.58 -5.82
C PRO A 161 -5.15 -6.15 -5.41
N VAL A 162 -4.41 -5.65 -4.41
CA VAL A 162 -4.45 -4.25 -3.98
C VAL A 162 -3.07 -3.62 -4.07
N VAL A 163 -3.02 -2.45 -4.68
CA VAL A 163 -1.82 -1.63 -4.82
C VAL A 163 -2.02 -0.32 -4.07
N ILE A 164 -1.08 0.01 -3.19
CA ILE A 164 -1.04 1.27 -2.46
C ILE A 164 -0.04 2.19 -3.16
N ILE A 165 -0.52 3.37 -3.55
CA ILE A 165 0.30 4.49 -4.05
C ILE A 165 0.33 5.56 -2.95
N ASP A 166 1.43 5.59 -2.22
CA ASP A 166 1.58 6.39 -1.01
C ASP A 166 2.24 7.74 -1.31
N GLU A 167 1.90 8.77 -0.54
CA GLU A 167 2.44 10.13 -0.68
C GLU A 167 2.27 10.73 -2.09
N PHE A 168 1.12 10.50 -2.73
CA PHE A 168 0.80 11.01 -4.07
C PHE A 168 0.94 12.53 -4.19
N ASP A 169 0.85 13.26 -3.07
CA ASP A 169 1.11 14.69 -3.01
C ASP A 169 2.55 15.12 -3.30
N GLN A 170 3.50 14.20 -3.23
CA GLN A 170 4.91 14.49 -3.50
C GLN A 170 5.22 14.58 -4.99
N ILE A 171 4.38 14.05 -5.89
CA ILE A 171 4.61 14.13 -7.33
C ILE A 171 4.48 15.60 -7.75
N ASP A 172 5.54 16.24 -8.26
CA ASP A 172 5.47 17.66 -8.63
C ASP A 172 4.79 17.88 -9.99
N SER A 173 5.03 16.98 -10.95
CA SER A 173 4.56 17.08 -12.33
C SER A 173 3.04 16.91 -12.46
N GLU A 174 2.37 17.91 -13.04
CA GLU A 174 0.95 17.82 -13.40
C GLU A 174 0.68 16.77 -14.47
N LEU A 175 1.62 16.58 -15.40
CA LEU A 175 1.49 15.59 -16.46
C LEU A 175 1.42 14.19 -15.86
N GLU A 176 2.33 13.86 -14.93
CA GLU A 176 2.38 12.55 -14.29
C GLU A 176 1.10 12.29 -13.49
N ARG A 177 0.61 13.27 -12.73
CA ARG A 177 -0.68 13.17 -12.02
C ARG A 177 -1.87 12.92 -12.97
N LYS A 178 -1.88 13.56 -14.15
CA LYS A 178 -2.91 13.34 -15.20
C LYS A 178 -2.84 11.94 -15.80
N LEU A 179 -1.65 11.36 -15.92
CA LEU A 179 -1.50 9.98 -16.37
C LEU A 179 -2.13 9.01 -15.37
N PHE A 180 -1.92 9.18 -14.06
CA PHE A 180 -2.61 8.38 -13.05
C PHE A 180 -4.15 8.49 -13.13
N ALA A 181 -4.68 9.70 -13.34
CA ALA A 181 -6.13 9.88 -13.49
C ALA A 181 -6.69 9.16 -14.72
N THR A 182 -6.01 9.28 -15.87
CA THR A 182 -6.38 8.58 -17.11
C THR A 182 -6.28 7.06 -16.93
N PHE A 183 -5.25 6.59 -16.24
CA PHE A 183 -5.04 5.18 -15.95
C PHE A 183 -6.17 4.56 -15.13
N LEU A 184 -6.58 5.21 -14.03
CA LEU A 184 -7.71 4.72 -13.22
C LEU A 184 -9.00 4.65 -14.03
N LYS A 185 -9.20 5.60 -14.95
CA LYS A 185 -10.32 5.58 -15.86
C LYS A 185 -10.29 4.36 -16.77
N ASP A 186 -9.18 4.11 -17.43
CA ASP A 186 -9.04 2.98 -18.35
C ASP A 186 -9.15 1.64 -17.62
N LEU A 187 -8.64 1.54 -16.38
CA LEU A 187 -8.85 0.36 -15.52
C LEU A 187 -10.33 0.13 -15.20
N GLY A 188 -11.03 1.18 -14.80
CA GLY A 188 -12.46 1.10 -14.49
C GLY A 188 -13.32 0.77 -15.71
N ASP A 189 -13.03 1.38 -16.86
CA ASP A 189 -13.74 1.15 -18.12
C ASP A 189 -13.52 -0.28 -18.66
N ARG A 190 -12.34 -0.85 -18.44
CA ARG A 190 -12.02 -2.25 -18.81
C ARG A 190 -12.41 -3.27 -17.75
N GLY A 191 -12.82 -2.84 -16.56
CA GLY A 191 -13.18 -3.74 -15.46
C GLY A 191 -11.98 -4.55 -14.94
N VAL A 192 -10.79 -3.96 -14.92
CA VAL A 192 -9.57 -4.63 -14.46
C VAL A 192 -9.68 -4.97 -12.97
N ASN A 193 -9.47 -6.23 -12.62
CA ASN A 193 -9.53 -6.71 -11.23
C ASN A 193 -8.24 -6.40 -10.47
N VAL A 194 -7.87 -5.12 -10.36
CA VAL A 194 -6.81 -4.62 -9.48
C VAL A 194 -7.32 -3.36 -8.81
N LYS A 195 -7.23 -3.32 -7.48
CA LYS A 195 -7.64 -2.17 -6.69
C LYS A 195 -6.45 -1.28 -6.38
N PHE A 196 -6.71 0.01 -6.33
CA PHE A 196 -5.70 1.01 -5.98
C PHE A 196 -6.18 1.81 -4.77
N ILE A 197 -5.29 2.01 -3.81
CA ILE A 197 -5.47 2.91 -2.67
C ILE A 197 -4.40 3.99 -2.79
N PHE A 198 -4.82 5.23 -2.99
CA PHE A 198 -3.93 6.38 -3.01
C PHE A 198 -3.92 7.04 -1.63
N THR A 199 -2.79 7.61 -1.23
CA THR A 199 -2.73 8.52 -0.10
C THR A 199 -2.19 9.88 -0.52
N GLY A 200 -2.62 10.94 0.15
CA GLY A 200 -2.04 12.26 -0.07
C GLY A 200 -2.71 13.36 0.76
N VAL A 201 -2.50 14.61 0.36
CA VAL A 201 -3.25 15.76 0.90
C VAL A 201 -4.47 16.08 0.02
N SER A 202 -5.44 16.83 0.56
CA SER A 202 -6.69 17.18 -0.13
C SER A 202 -6.47 17.88 -1.48
N THR A 203 -5.45 18.74 -1.58
CA THR A 203 -5.14 19.44 -2.85
C THR A 203 -4.68 18.50 -3.94
N SER A 204 -4.09 17.35 -3.59
CA SER A 204 -3.67 16.33 -4.56
C SER A 204 -4.84 15.52 -5.09
N LEU A 205 -5.85 15.29 -4.24
CA LEU A 205 -7.13 14.73 -4.66
C LEU A 205 -7.81 15.62 -5.69
N GLU A 206 -7.90 16.93 -5.44
CA GLU A 206 -8.48 17.90 -6.37
C GLU A 206 -7.71 17.95 -7.70
N LYS A 207 -6.38 17.89 -7.66
CA LYS A 207 -5.55 17.84 -8.89
C LYS A 207 -5.75 16.54 -9.67
N LEU A 208 -5.92 15.40 -8.98
CA LEU A 208 -6.20 14.10 -9.60
C LEU A 208 -7.60 14.09 -10.23
N LEU A 209 -8.62 14.55 -9.49
CA LEU A 209 -10.03 14.53 -9.91
C LEU A 209 -10.40 15.65 -10.88
N GLY A 210 -9.78 16.83 -10.75
CA GLY A 210 -10.04 18.00 -11.59
C GLY A 210 -9.62 17.83 -13.05
N SER A 211 -8.90 16.74 -13.37
CA SER A 211 -8.52 16.42 -14.74
C SER A 211 -9.69 15.86 -15.56
N HIS A 212 -10.67 15.18 -14.95
CA HIS A 212 -11.86 14.65 -15.64
C HIS A 212 -13.06 14.42 -14.68
N GLU A 213 -14.24 14.94 -15.05
CA GLU A 213 -15.48 14.83 -14.27
C GLU A 213 -15.95 13.37 -14.05
N SER A 214 -15.60 12.46 -14.97
CA SER A 214 -15.93 11.03 -14.85
C SER A 214 -15.12 10.29 -13.78
N SER A 215 -13.95 10.79 -13.40
CA SER A 215 -13.03 10.14 -12.44
C SER A 215 -13.59 10.09 -11.01
N PHE A 216 -14.51 11.01 -10.67
CA PHE A 216 -15.20 11.01 -9.38
C PHE A 216 -16.02 9.74 -9.12
N ARG A 217 -16.50 9.07 -10.18
CA ARG A 217 -17.32 7.85 -10.01
C ARG A 217 -16.48 6.63 -9.64
N GLN A 218 -15.21 6.63 -10.05
CA GLN A 218 -14.28 5.52 -9.88
C GLN A 218 -13.41 5.69 -8.63
N LEU A 219 -13.40 6.86 -7.99
CA LEU A 219 -12.57 7.14 -6.82
C LEU A 219 -13.43 7.44 -5.59
N HIS A 220 -13.45 6.52 -4.63
CA HIS A 220 -14.05 6.74 -3.33
C HIS A 220 -13.07 7.50 -2.44
N THR A 221 -13.51 8.60 -1.83
CA THR A 221 -12.63 9.53 -1.11
C THR A 221 -12.88 9.44 0.39
N ILE A 222 -11.83 9.19 1.16
CA ILE A 222 -11.88 9.10 2.62
C ILE A 222 -11.02 10.21 3.22
N GLY A 223 -11.66 11.13 3.93
CA GLY A 223 -10.99 12.19 4.67
C GLY A 223 -10.56 11.71 6.05
N LEU A 224 -9.28 11.88 6.38
CA LEU A 224 -8.74 11.62 7.70
C LEU A 224 -8.40 12.93 8.41
N GLU A 225 -9.12 13.19 9.48
CA GLU A 225 -8.82 14.28 10.42
C GLU A 225 -7.80 13.84 11.47
N ARG A 226 -7.20 14.78 12.19
CA ARG A 226 -6.32 14.44 13.32
C ARG A 226 -7.13 13.73 14.41
N LEU A 227 -6.58 12.65 14.98
CA LEU A 227 -7.23 11.96 16.10
C LEU A 227 -7.53 12.95 17.23
N GLY A 228 -8.79 12.99 17.64
CA GLY A 228 -9.24 13.75 18.79
C GLY A 228 -8.60 13.25 20.09
N TRP A 229 -8.68 14.07 21.14
CA TRP A 229 -8.07 13.77 22.45
C TRP A 229 -8.53 12.42 23.03
N SER A 230 -9.82 12.10 22.93
CA SER A 230 -10.39 10.84 23.44
C SER A 230 -9.81 9.59 22.78
N ALA A 231 -9.65 9.58 21.46
CA ALA A 231 -9.06 8.44 20.75
C ALA A 231 -7.58 8.24 21.08
N ARG A 232 -6.86 9.33 21.42
CA ARG A 232 -5.47 9.24 21.91
C ARG A 232 -5.41 8.71 23.33
N GLU A 233 -6.35 9.09 24.19
CA GLU A 233 -6.47 8.50 25.53
C GLU A 233 -6.82 7.02 25.46
N ASP A 234 -7.70 6.60 24.55
CA ASP A 234 -8.05 5.19 24.35
C ASP A 234 -6.85 4.38 23.83
N LEU A 235 -6.05 4.93 22.92
CA LEU A 235 -4.80 4.30 22.48
C LEU A 235 -3.82 4.10 23.65
N VAL A 236 -3.63 5.12 24.49
CA VAL A 236 -2.80 5.02 25.69
C VAL A 236 -3.38 4.01 26.70
N ARG A 237 -4.70 3.95 26.86
CA ARG A 237 -5.37 3.04 27.81
C ARG A 237 -5.34 1.59 27.37
N ASP A 238 -5.54 1.31 26.08
CA ASP A 238 -5.46 -0.07 25.57
C ASP A 238 -4.01 -0.57 25.61
N ASP A 239 -3.06 0.32 25.34
CA ASP A 239 -1.64 0.08 25.61
C ASP A 239 -1.38 -0.13 27.11
N ASP A 240 -1.93 0.67 28.03
CA ASP A 240 -1.75 0.47 29.49
C ASP A 240 -2.25 -0.92 29.94
N VAL A 241 -3.34 -1.42 29.34
CA VAL A 241 -3.84 -2.78 29.54
C VAL A 241 -2.87 -3.82 28.97
N ALA A 242 -2.31 -3.59 27.77
CA ALA A 242 -1.28 -4.46 27.17
C ALA A 242 0.05 -4.44 27.94
N PHE A 243 0.43 -3.29 28.53
CA PHE A 243 1.65 -3.08 29.30
C PHE A 243 1.51 -3.49 30.77
N SER A 244 0.32 -3.90 31.24
CA SER A 244 0.03 -4.20 32.65
C SER A 244 0.44 -3.06 33.60
N LEU A 245 0.38 -1.81 33.13
CA LEU A 245 0.80 -0.65 33.89
C LEU A 245 -0.34 -0.23 34.81
N SER A 246 -0.31 -0.69 36.05
CA SER A 246 -1.12 -0.08 37.10
C SER A 246 -0.60 1.34 37.34
N VAL A 247 -1.30 2.34 36.81
CA VAL A 247 -1.08 3.74 37.17
C VAL A 247 -1.55 3.89 38.63
N ALA A 248 -0.60 4.07 39.54
CA ALA A 248 -0.84 4.42 40.94
C ALA A 248 -0.93 5.94 41.11
#